data_AF-A0A3N5LT78-F1
#
_entry.id   AF-A0A3N5LT78-F1
#
_cell.length_a   1.000
_cell.length_b   1.000
_cell.length_c   1.000
_cell.angle_alpha   90.00
_cell.angle_beta   90.00
_cell.angle_gamma   90.00
#
_symmetry.space_group_name_H-M   'P 1'
#
loop_
_entity.id
_entity.type
_entity.pdbx_description
1 polymer ?
#
loop_
_entity_poly.entity_id
_entity_poly.type
_entity_poly.pdbx_seq_one_letter_code
_entity_poly.pdbx_strand_id
1 'polypeptide(L)'
;MVKFDVEFYQEVKTVNGTITPIDHEQELTNQISQKGFSPVLSLQMLKTNGLTVDELDFIIYAMYTEQDDRIPGFRFYSDMAKLAYKRKEAFDKRFVFSSTVQHVLSSLQKNPDRRYTEHYGVAATLLLNNELFGLTRADYSAIPSSKKSKSLDYKYTFSSTGSKFIITEAKGVSDINANINKQAKDIIEKKNQSNYKSVTTTLFYGVIARIPYSDQISNGILTVVDPETPFNFSLDPLKYKVESRLNYYVSRIKRLANTSQNKKLCKLLDHSVKFIKNNWKDGYTEFERSIEIEYKIYPFNYLCTYINYENNNIMGRLYKNELSDNEYFFYGFFESLLKKLENPTIERVIEIKYKLQRNIELKEIELHYKYYDKKMKKEEFYANGFINIYETGEVIGLFKKL
;
A
#
# COMPACT_ATOMS: atom_id res chain seq x y z
N MET A 1 10.95 12.27 2.73
CA MET A 1 9.51 12.39 2.38
C MET A 1 9.44 13.29 1.16
N VAL A 2 8.80 12.85 0.08
CA VAL A 2 8.67 13.63 -1.16
C VAL A 2 7.22 14.03 -1.38
N LYS A 3 7.02 15.21 -1.97
CA LYS A 3 5.70 15.81 -2.16
C LYS A 3 5.25 15.81 -3.63
N PHE A 4 3.97 15.54 -3.83
CA PHE A 4 3.25 15.74 -5.07
C PHE A 4 2.09 16.72 -4.86
N ASP A 5 1.89 17.66 -5.77
CA ASP A 5 0.66 18.43 -5.86
C ASP A 5 -0.40 17.58 -6.61
N VAL A 6 -1.67 17.77 -6.29
CA VAL A 6 -2.78 16.98 -6.87
C VAL A 6 -3.76 17.92 -7.57
N GLU A 7 -4.06 17.61 -8.82
CA GLU A 7 -4.99 18.37 -9.65
C GLU A 7 -5.92 17.44 -10.45
N PHE A 8 -6.95 18.02 -11.06
CA PHE A 8 -7.92 17.32 -11.89
C PHE A 8 -7.77 17.73 -13.34
N TYR A 9 -7.81 16.74 -14.23
CA TYR A 9 -7.88 17.01 -15.65
C TYR A 9 -9.20 17.72 -15.99
N GLN A 10 -9.15 18.72 -16.86
CA GLN A 10 -10.33 19.42 -17.36
C GLN A 10 -10.58 18.98 -18.81
N GLU A 11 -11.56 18.11 -19.02
CA GLU A 11 -12.04 17.81 -20.37
C GLU A 11 -12.99 18.91 -20.84
N VAL A 12 -12.91 19.21 -22.12
CA VAL A 12 -13.78 20.17 -22.78
C VAL A 12 -14.52 19.43 -23.88
N LYS A 13 -15.84 19.27 -23.74
CA LYS A 13 -16.69 18.70 -24.79
C LYS A 13 -17.38 19.80 -25.58
N THR A 14 -17.40 19.64 -26.89
CA THR A 14 -18.20 20.49 -27.76
C THR A 14 -19.52 19.79 -28.05
N VAL A 15 -20.63 20.29 -27.51
CA VAL A 15 -21.99 19.80 -27.78
C VAL A 15 -22.72 20.87 -28.58
N ASN A 16 -23.12 20.55 -29.82
CA ASN A 16 -23.81 21.49 -30.72
C ASN A 16 -23.11 22.85 -30.89
N GLY A 17 -21.77 22.84 -31.00
CA GLY A 17 -20.95 24.07 -31.11
C GLY A 17 -20.73 24.82 -29.80
N THR A 18 -21.35 24.39 -28.70
CA THR A 18 -21.12 24.95 -27.36
C THR A 18 -20.03 24.17 -26.65
N ILE A 19 -19.04 24.88 -26.13
CA ILE A 19 -17.94 24.34 -25.34
C ILE A 19 -18.43 24.18 -23.90
N THR A 20 -18.60 22.94 -23.45
CA THR A 20 -18.99 22.62 -22.08
C THR A 20 -17.81 21.92 -21.38
N PRO A 21 -17.24 22.52 -20.32
CA PRO A 21 -16.25 21.84 -19.50
C PRO A 21 -16.91 20.69 -18.72
N ILE A 22 -16.22 19.56 -18.60
CA ILE A 22 -16.61 18.47 -17.71
C ILE A 22 -15.89 18.66 -16.38
N ASP A 23 -16.68 18.74 -15.31
CA ASP A 23 -16.18 18.81 -13.95
C ASP A 23 -15.90 17.41 -13.39
N HIS A 24 -14.72 16.88 -13.73
CA HIS A 24 -14.28 15.57 -13.25
C HIS A 24 -14.01 15.53 -11.74
N GLU A 25 -13.78 16.68 -11.10
CA GLU A 25 -13.62 16.76 -9.64
C GLU A 25 -14.96 16.50 -8.95
N GLN A 26 -16.02 17.15 -9.42
CA GLN A 26 -17.38 16.91 -8.92
C GLN A 26 -17.81 15.47 -9.18
N GLU A 27 -17.49 14.93 -10.36
CA GLU A 27 -17.80 13.56 -10.72
C GLU A 27 -17.10 12.55 -9.79
N LEU A 28 -15.79 12.68 -9.55
CA LEU A 28 -15.07 11.81 -8.60
C LEU A 28 -15.65 11.94 -7.20
N THR A 29 -15.89 13.19 -6.77
CA THR A 29 -16.41 13.49 -5.43
C THR A 29 -17.75 12.80 -5.20
N ASN A 30 -18.66 12.85 -6.18
CA ASN A 30 -19.95 12.18 -6.11
C ASN A 30 -19.79 10.66 -5.97
N GLN A 31 -18.93 10.04 -6.77
CA GLN A 31 -18.71 8.59 -6.76
C GLN A 31 -18.02 8.09 -5.49
N ILE A 32 -17.16 8.93 -4.92
CA ILE A 32 -16.46 8.68 -3.65
C ILE A 32 -17.42 8.88 -2.46
N SER A 33 -18.27 9.91 -2.50
CA SER A 33 -19.20 10.26 -1.40
C SER A 33 -20.31 9.23 -1.18
N GLN A 34 -20.72 8.48 -2.21
CA GLN A 34 -21.72 7.41 -2.12
C GLN A 34 -21.31 6.19 -1.24
N LYS A 35 -20.21 6.26 -0.49
CA LYS A 35 -19.59 5.11 0.21
C LYS A 35 -19.43 5.24 1.73
N GLY A 36 -19.95 6.29 2.37
CA GLY A 36 -20.00 6.36 3.84
C GLY A 36 -18.65 6.40 4.58
N PHE A 37 -17.52 6.53 3.86
CA PHE A 37 -16.26 7.03 4.43
C PHE A 37 -16.26 8.57 4.30
N SER A 38 -15.25 9.24 4.82
CA SER A 38 -15.02 10.68 4.56
C SER A 38 -13.96 10.97 3.48
N PRO A 39 -13.91 10.32 2.29
CA PRO A 39 -12.83 10.59 1.35
C PRO A 39 -13.03 11.89 0.56
N VAL A 40 -14.16 12.59 0.72
CA VAL A 40 -14.34 13.97 0.25
C VAL A 40 -13.41 14.92 1.01
N LEU A 41 -13.24 14.72 2.33
CA LEU A 41 -12.24 15.45 3.11
C LEU A 41 -10.83 15.07 2.63
N SER A 42 -10.58 13.79 2.33
CA SER A 42 -9.29 13.34 1.78
C SER A 42 -8.97 13.97 0.42
N LEU A 43 -9.95 14.11 -0.48
CA LEU A 43 -9.78 14.78 -1.78
C LEU A 43 -9.43 16.26 -1.62
N GLN A 44 -10.17 17.00 -0.80
CA GLN A 44 -9.91 18.42 -0.54
C GLN A 44 -8.56 18.62 0.16
N MET A 45 -8.23 17.75 1.12
CA MET A 45 -6.93 17.76 1.79
C MET A 45 -5.80 17.46 0.81
N LEU A 46 -5.96 16.50 -0.10
CA LEU A 46 -4.96 16.17 -1.12
C LEU A 46 -4.75 17.32 -2.11
N LYS A 47 -5.82 18.00 -2.53
CA LYS A 47 -5.73 19.18 -3.40
C LYS A 47 -5.04 20.36 -2.71
N THR A 48 -5.30 20.56 -1.42
CA THR A 48 -4.75 21.68 -0.66
C THR A 48 -3.31 21.43 -0.20
N ASN A 49 -3.04 20.23 0.33
CA ASN A 49 -1.78 19.90 0.99
C ASN A 49 -0.83 19.09 0.11
N GLY A 50 -1.32 18.52 -0.99
CA GLY A 50 -0.60 17.55 -1.80
C GLY A 50 -0.53 16.16 -1.14
N LEU A 51 0.03 15.20 -1.87
CA LEU A 51 0.37 13.88 -1.38
C LEU A 51 1.83 13.86 -0.94
N THR A 52 2.09 13.49 0.31
CA THR A 52 3.47 13.30 0.82
C THR A 52 3.76 11.81 0.97
N VAL A 53 4.86 11.34 0.39
CA VAL A 53 5.20 9.91 0.36
C VAL A 53 6.61 9.63 0.88
N ASP A 54 6.79 8.45 1.46
CA ASP A 54 8.10 7.94 1.85
C ASP A 54 8.88 7.50 0.60
N GLU A 55 10.18 7.79 0.57
CA GLU A 55 11.05 7.44 -0.56
C GLU A 55 11.07 5.92 -0.79
N LEU A 56 11.21 5.17 0.30
CA LEU A 56 11.26 3.71 0.20
C LEU A 56 9.92 3.16 -0.29
N ASP A 57 8.79 3.72 0.16
CA ASP A 57 7.48 3.32 -0.36
C ASP A 57 7.33 3.61 -1.83
N PHE A 58 7.79 4.79 -2.27
CA PHE A 58 7.81 5.14 -3.68
C PHE A 58 8.60 4.13 -4.50
N ILE A 59 9.79 3.72 -4.06
CA ILE A 59 10.60 2.70 -4.74
C ILE A 59 9.88 1.34 -4.75
N ILE A 60 9.28 0.93 -3.63
CA ILE A 60 8.56 -0.35 -3.56
C ILE A 60 7.37 -0.36 -4.52
N TYR A 61 6.57 0.70 -4.53
CA TYR A 61 5.43 0.80 -5.44
C TYR A 61 5.87 0.98 -6.89
N ALA A 62 7.02 1.59 -7.16
CA ALA A 62 7.61 1.65 -8.50
C ALA A 62 7.95 0.26 -9.04
N MET A 63 8.38 -0.66 -8.16
CA MET A 63 8.67 -2.05 -8.54
C MET A 63 7.43 -2.87 -8.86
N TYR A 64 6.21 -2.37 -8.62
CA TYR A 64 5.00 -3.07 -9.03
C TYR A 64 4.92 -3.26 -10.53
N THR A 65 5.64 -2.46 -11.33
CA THR A 65 5.77 -2.70 -12.78
C THR A 65 6.33 -4.07 -13.13
N GLU A 66 7.10 -4.66 -12.22
CA GLU A 66 7.75 -5.96 -12.37
C GLU A 66 6.96 -7.09 -11.68
N GLN A 67 5.73 -6.83 -11.21
CA GLN A 67 4.94 -7.81 -10.46
C GLN A 67 4.65 -9.07 -11.29
N ASP A 68 5.18 -10.21 -10.83
CA ASP A 68 4.98 -11.53 -11.44
C ASP A 68 4.77 -12.59 -10.35
N ASP A 69 3.64 -13.30 -10.43
CA ASP A 69 3.25 -14.34 -9.48
C ASP A 69 4.08 -15.63 -9.62
N ARG A 70 4.75 -15.80 -10.76
CA ARG A 70 5.60 -16.95 -11.08
C ARG A 70 7.04 -16.76 -10.60
N ILE A 71 7.45 -15.53 -10.33
CA ILE A 71 8.84 -15.20 -9.95
C ILE A 71 8.90 -14.96 -8.43
N PRO A 72 9.60 -15.82 -7.66
CA PRO A 72 9.84 -15.57 -6.25
C PRO A 72 10.51 -14.20 -6.03
N GLY A 73 9.97 -13.39 -5.13
CA GLY A 73 10.49 -12.04 -4.86
C GLY A 73 9.70 -10.89 -5.49
N PHE A 74 8.83 -11.17 -6.46
CA PHE A 74 8.07 -10.14 -7.20
C PHE A 74 6.56 -10.24 -7.03
N ARG A 75 6.09 -11.09 -6.11
CA ARG A 75 4.67 -11.41 -5.99
C ARG A 75 3.92 -10.43 -5.11
N PHE A 76 4.48 -10.08 -3.95
CA PHE A 76 3.81 -9.29 -2.92
C PHE A 76 4.59 -8.02 -2.59
N TYR A 77 3.90 -7.02 -2.03
CA TYR A 77 4.55 -5.84 -1.44
C TYR A 77 5.74 -6.25 -0.56
N SER A 78 5.52 -7.25 0.31
CA SER A 78 6.51 -7.68 1.30
C SER A 78 7.76 -8.33 0.68
N ASP A 79 7.67 -8.79 -0.57
CA ASP A 79 8.79 -9.33 -1.33
C ASP A 79 9.52 -8.22 -2.08
N MET A 80 8.78 -7.33 -2.75
CA MET A 80 9.35 -6.13 -3.39
C MET A 80 10.05 -5.23 -2.37
N ALA A 81 9.51 -5.12 -1.15
CA ALA A 81 10.15 -4.41 -0.03
C ALA A 81 11.56 -4.94 0.29
N LYS A 82 11.81 -6.24 0.13
CA LYS A 82 13.18 -6.80 0.32
C LYS A 82 14.11 -6.40 -0.82
N LEU A 83 13.59 -6.34 -2.03
CA LEU A 83 14.37 -6.00 -3.23
C LEU A 83 14.64 -4.50 -3.31
N ALA A 84 13.71 -3.67 -2.85
CA ALA A 84 13.81 -2.21 -2.89
C ALA A 84 15.08 -1.72 -2.21
N TYR A 85 15.44 -2.24 -1.03
CA TYR A 85 16.70 -1.89 -0.36
C TYR A 85 17.93 -2.19 -1.22
N LYS A 86 17.95 -3.34 -1.90
CA LYS A 86 19.07 -3.73 -2.78
C LYS A 86 19.12 -2.94 -4.08
N ARG A 87 17.97 -2.43 -4.52
CA ARG A 87 17.81 -1.68 -5.77
C ARG A 87 17.80 -0.17 -5.56
N LYS A 88 17.87 0.30 -4.32
CA LYS A 88 17.83 1.72 -3.98
C LYS A 88 18.87 2.51 -4.79
N GLU A 89 20.12 2.04 -4.84
CA GLU A 89 21.19 2.69 -5.59
C GLU A 89 20.85 2.84 -7.10
N ALA A 90 20.16 1.87 -7.69
CA ALA A 90 19.74 1.93 -9.09
C ALA A 90 18.61 2.96 -9.32
N PHE A 91 17.75 3.18 -8.32
CA PHE A 91 16.76 4.25 -8.31
C PHE A 91 17.42 5.62 -8.05
N ASP A 92 18.37 5.71 -7.13
CA ASP A 92 19.11 6.95 -6.80
C ASP A 92 19.90 7.51 -7.99
N LYS A 93 20.33 6.65 -8.93
CA LYS A 93 20.96 7.07 -10.19
C LYS A 93 20.01 7.79 -11.15
N ARG A 94 18.70 7.75 -10.88
CA ARG A 94 17.64 8.22 -11.79
C ARG A 94 16.70 9.22 -11.14
N PHE A 95 16.56 9.12 -9.82
CA PHE A 95 15.71 9.96 -9.01
C PHE A 95 16.52 10.62 -7.91
N VAL A 96 16.25 11.89 -7.68
CA VAL A 96 16.68 12.60 -6.48
C VAL A 96 15.47 12.66 -5.55
N PHE A 97 15.63 12.09 -4.35
CA PHE A 97 14.64 12.17 -3.28
C PHE A 97 15.14 13.16 -2.24
N SER A 98 14.51 14.33 -2.20
CA SER A 98 14.79 15.37 -1.21
C SER A 98 13.49 15.73 -0.48
N SER A 99 12.99 16.95 -0.63
CA SER A 99 11.62 17.35 -0.30
C SER A 99 10.62 17.06 -1.42
N THR A 100 11.12 16.79 -2.63
CA THR A 100 10.36 16.41 -3.83
C THR A 100 11.04 15.18 -4.47
N VAL A 101 10.35 14.56 -5.44
CA VAL A 101 10.96 13.58 -6.33
C VAL A 101 11.29 14.28 -7.64
N GLN A 102 12.52 14.14 -8.10
CA GLN A 102 13.01 14.73 -9.34
C GLN A 102 13.72 13.68 -10.19
N HIS A 103 13.72 13.87 -11.50
CA HIS A 103 14.58 13.13 -12.41
C HIS A 103 16.01 13.67 -12.36
N VAL A 104 17.01 12.79 -12.25
CA VAL A 104 18.43 13.20 -12.27
C VAL A 104 18.82 13.88 -13.59
N LEU A 105 18.21 13.47 -14.72
CA LEU A 105 18.44 14.08 -16.03
C LEU A 105 17.97 15.54 -16.03
N SER A 106 18.70 16.42 -16.73
CA SER A 106 18.27 17.80 -16.94
C SER A 106 17.27 17.89 -18.09
N SER A 107 16.50 18.97 -18.13
CA SER A 107 15.56 19.27 -19.21
C SER A 107 16.21 19.37 -20.60
N LEU A 108 17.53 19.61 -20.63
CA LEU A 108 18.38 19.63 -21.83
C LEU A 108 18.73 18.23 -22.35
N GLN A 109 18.72 17.19 -21.51
CA GLN A 109 18.90 15.78 -21.89
C GLN A 109 17.54 15.16 -22.18
N LYS A 110 17.04 15.35 -23.42
CA LYS A 110 15.69 14.96 -23.81
C LYS A 110 15.48 13.44 -23.74
N ASN A 111 14.32 13.08 -23.17
CA ASN A 111 13.68 11.76 -23.10
C ASN A 111 14.29 10.76 -22.11
N PRO A 112 13.77 10.70 -20.87
CA PRO A 112 14.03 9.56 -20.00
C PRO A 112 13.48 8.25 -20.61
N ASP A 113 14.12 7.13 -20.28
CA ASP A 113 13.65 5.81 -20.69
C ASP A 113 12.18 5.62 -20.28
N ARG A 114 11.34 5.23 -21.24
CA ARG A 114 9.91 4.98 -21.04
C ARG A 114 9.63 4.05 -19.86
N ARG A 115 10.50 3.07 -19.61
CA ARG A 115 10.37 2.17 -18.44
C ARG A 115 10.38 2.94 -17.13
N TYR A 116 11.18 4.00 -17.01
CA TYR A 116 11.23 4.81 -15.80
C TYR A 116 9.95 5.64 -15.64
N THR A 117 9.41 6.14 -16.75
CA THR A 117 8.12 6.83 -16.74
C THR A 117 6.97 5.96 -16.25
N GLU A 118 7.00 4.68 -16.63
CA GLU A 118 6.06 3.70 -16.12
C GLU A 118 6.22 3.45 -14.61
N HIS A 119 7.46 3.23 -14.14
CA HIS A 119 7.76 2.98 -12.72
C HIS A 119 7.18 4.05 -11.79
N TYR A 120 7.48 5.33 -12.03
CA TYR A 120 6.96 6.36 -11.12
C TYR A 120 5.48 6.67 -11.33
N GLY A 121 4.97 6.50 -12.56
CA GLY A 121 3.54 6.60 -12.84
C GLY A 121 2.76 5.65 -11.94
N VAL A 122 3.20 4.38 -11.90
CA VAL A 122 2.62 3.36 -11.03
C VAL A 122 2.82 3.68 -9.56
N ALA A 123 4.03 4.07 -9.15
CA ALA A 123 4.33 4.37 -7.76
C ALA A 123 3.39 5.44 -7.18
N ALA A 124 3.33 6.60 -7.85
CA ALA A 124 2.57 7.73 -7.38
C ALA A 124 1.05 7.46 -7.43
N THR A 125 0.59 6.71 -8.42
CA THR A 125 -0.81 6.29 -8.53
C THR A 125 -1.24 5.39 -7.37
N LEU A 126 -0.44 4.39 -7.01
CA LEU A 126 -0.76 3.49 -5.90
C LEU A 126 -0.71 4.20 -4.54
N LEU A 127 0.23 5.14 -4.37
CA LEU A 127 0.30 5.97 -3.17
C LEU A 127 -0.89 6.91 -3.05
N LEU A 128 -1.34 7.51 -4.16
CA LEU A 128 -2.56 8.31 -4.19
C LEU A 128 -3.79 7.47 -3.82
N ASN A 129 -3.88 6.23 -4.33
CA ASN A 129 -4.95 5.29 -3.99
C ASN A 129 -4.99 4.96 -2.49
N ASN A 130 -3.84 4.80 -1.83
CA ASN A 130 -3.78 4.60 -0.38
C ASN A 130 -4.45 5.74 0.38
N GLU A 131 -4.11 6.97 0.01
CA GLU A 131 -4.63 8.17 0.67
C GLU A 131 -6.12 8.36 0.37
N LEU A 132 -6.52 8.30 -0.91
CA LEU A 132 -7.91 8.51 -1.35
C LEU A 132 -8.88 7.47 -0.81
N PHE A 133 -8.48 6.20 -0.77
CA PHE A 133 -9.40 5.09 -0.46
C PHE A 133 -9.11 4.44 0.89
N GLY A 134 -8.19 5.03 1.66
CA GLY A 134 -7.74 4.51 2.93
C GLY A 134 -7.16 3.10 2.83
N LEU A 135 -6.55 2.78 1.70
CA LEU A 135 -5.91 1.48 1.47
C LEU A 135 -4.56 1.44 2.19
N THR A 136 -4.13 0.23 2.47
CA THR A 136 -2.85 -0.07 3.08
C THR A 136 -2.11 -1.05 2.19
N ARG A 137 -0.82 -1.25 2.48
CA ARG A 137 0.02 -2.27 1.83
C ARG A 137 -0.57 -3.69 1.87
N ALA A 138 -1.46 -3.97 2.84
CA ALA A 138 -2.13 -5.25 2.99
C ALA A 138 -3.35 -5.44 2.06
N ASP A 139 -3.83 -4.37 1.41
CA ASP A 139 -5.00 -4.37 0.52
C ASP A 139 -4.66 -4.69 -0.94
N TYR A 140 -3.37 -4.81 -1.24
CA TYR A 140 -2.84 -5.08 -2.57
C TYR A 140 -2.47 -6.55 -2.71
N SER A 141 -3.06 -7.24 -3.69
CA SER A 141 -2.61 -8.58 -4.10
C SER A 141 -2.42 -8.68 -5.61
N ALA A 142 -1.62 -9.65 -6.05
CA ALA A 142 -1.28 -9.85 -7.45
C ALA A 142 -2.50 -10.23 -8.30
N ILE A 143 -2.54 -9.75 -9.55
CA ILE A 143 -3.53 -10.17 -10.55
C ILE A 143 -3.10 -11.51 -11.15
N PRO A 144 -3.93 -12.57 -11.09
CA PRO A 144 -3.68 -13.76 -11.89
C PRO A 144 -3.78 -13.39 -13.38
N SER A 145 -2.71 -13.63 -14.14
CA SER A 145 -2.70 -13.31 -15.58
C SER A 145 -3.69 -14.18 -16.34
N SER A 146 -4.63 -13.58 -17.07
CA SER A 146 -5.47 -14.29 -18.04
C SER A 146 -5.03 -13.96 -19.47
N LYS A 147 -4.82 -14.99 -20.31
CA LYS A 147 -4.42 -14.84 -21.73
C LYS A 147 -5.59 -14.53 -22.68
N LYS A 148 -6.83 -14.39 -22.20
CA LYS A 148 -8.05 -14.52 -23.03
C LYS A 148 -8.68 -13.21 -23.51
N SER A 149 -8.26 -12.05 -23.02
CA SER A 149 -8.76 -10.77 -23.52
C SER A 149 -7.62 -9.77 -23.62
N LYS A 150 -7.70 -8.86 -24.62
CA LYS A 150 -7.00 -7.58 -24.61
C LYS A 150 -7.47 -6.82 -23.37
N SER A 151 -6.89 -7.17 -22.24
CA SER A 151 -7.05 -6.46 -20.98
C SER A 151 -6.16 -5.23 -21.07
N LEU A 152 -6.61 -4.13 -20.49
CA LEU A 152 -5.84 -2.91 -20.30
C LEU A 152 -4.38 -3.26 -20.01
N ASP A 153 -3.43 -2.68 -20.76
CA ASP A 153 -2.00 -3.04 -20.74
C ASP A 153 -1.33 -2.97 -19.36
N TYR A 154 -2.02 -2.47 -18.32
CA TYR A 154 -1.45 -2.27 -17.00
C TYR A 154 -2.16 -3.09 -15.93
N LYS A 155 -1.40 -4.09 -15.51
CA LYS A 155 -1.67 -5.21 -14.61
C LYS A 155 -1.51 -4.82 -13.12
N TYR A 156 -1.77 -3.58 -12.74
CA TYR A 156 -1.52 -3.14 -11.37
C TYR A 156 -2.76 -3.28 -10.50
N THR A 157 -2.62 -4.21 -9.55
CA THR A 157 -3.29 -4.20 -8.25
C THR A 157 -4.77 -3.85 -8.28
N PHE A 158 -5.60 -4.88 -8.39
CA PHE A 158 -6.89 -4.79 -7.74
C PHE A 158 -6.60 -4.46 -6.27
N SER A 159 -7.11 -3.32 -5.85
CA SER A 159 -7.24 -3.04 -4.44
C SER A 159 -8.72 -2.95 -4.16
N SER A 160 -9.10 -3.34 -2.96
CA SER A 160 -10.50 -3.32 -2.59
C SER A 160 -10.67 -2.47 -1.36
N THR A 161 -11.67 -1.61 -1.42
CA THR A 161 -12.19 -0.89 -0.24
C THR A 161 -13.03 -1.81 0.65
N GLY A 162 -13.45 -2.97 0.13
CA GLY A 162 -14.44 -3.86 0.70
C GLY A 162 -15.82 -3.67 0.07
N SER A 163 -16.10 -2.50 -0.51
CA SER A 163 -17.35 -2.20 -1.23
C SER A 163 -17.17 -2.07 -2.73
N LYS A 164 -16.02 -1.55 -3.18
CA LYS A 164 -15.63 -1.58 -4.60
C LYS A 164 -14.17 -1.98 -4.78
N PHE A 165 -13.90 -2.57 -5.94
CA PHE A 165 -12.56 -2.60 -6.51
C PHE A 165 -12.15 -1.21 -6.98
N ILE A 166 -10.89 -0.88 -6.79
CA ILE A 166 -10.24 0.31 -7.34
C ILE A 166 -9.33 -0.17 -8.45
N ILE A 167 -9.58 0.31 -9.66
CA ILE A 167 -8.75 0.10 -10.84
C ILE A 167 -8.27 1.45 -11.30
N THR A 168 -6.96 1.59 -11.50
CA THR A 168 -6.38 2.85 -11.94
C THR A 168 -5.43 2.64 -13.10
N GLU A 169 -5.64 3.37 -14.19
CA GLU A 169 -4.65 3.46 -15.27
C GLU A 169 -3.58 4.48 -14.86
N ALA A 170 -2.35 4.02 -14.71
CA ALA A 170 -1.23 4.85 -14.31
C ALA A 170 -0.42 5.27 -15.55
N LYS A 171 -0.16 6.57 -15.69
CA LYS A 171 0.77 7.13 -16.68
C LYS A 171 1.85 7.93 -15.98
N GLY A 172 3.06 7.90 -16.52
CA GLY A 172 4.11 8.83 -16.14
C GLY A 172 4.55 9.67 -17.33
N VAL A 173 4.82 10.94 -17.05
CA VAL A 173 5.40 11.89 -18.00
C VAL A 173 6.50 12.67 -17.29
N SER A 174 7.60 12.93 -17.98
CA SER A 174 8.70 13.73 -17.43
C SER A 174 8.51 15.17 -17.85
N ASP A 175 8.90 16.10 -16.98
CA ASP A 175 8.55 17.52 -17.01
C ASP A 175 7.14 17.79 -16.47
N ILE A 176 7.07 18.74 -15.53
CA ILE A 176 5.81 19.26 -15.00
C ILE A 176 4.98 20.00 -16.07
N ASN A 177 5.64 20.54 -17.09
CA ASN A 177 5.01 21.32 -18.16
C ASN A 177 4.62 20.48 -19.39
N ALA A 178 4.81 19.16 -19.34
CA ALA A 178 4.50 18.31 -20.47
C ALA A 178 3.01 18.33 -20.82
N ASN A 179 2.70 18.35 -22.13
CA ASN A 179 1.32 18.25 -22.60
C ASN A 179 0.79 16.82 -22.34
N ILE A 180 -0.20 16.70 -21.47
CA ILE A 180 -0.79 15.43 -21.03
C ILE A 180 -2.04 15.01 -21.83
N ASN A 181 -2.49 15.79 -22.81
CA ASN A 181 -3.76 15.55 -23.51
C ASN A 181 -3.78 14.19 -24.21
N LYS A 182 -2.64 13.74 -24.74
CA LYS A 182 -2.53 12.42 -25.37
C LYS A 182 -2.74 11.30 -24.35
N GLN A 183 -2.11 11.41 -23.19
CA GLN A 183 -2.20 10.44 -22.09
C GLN A 183 -3.61 10.42 -21.51
N ALA A 184 -4.21 11.59 -21.31
CA ALA A 184 -5.60 11.70 -20.84
C ALA A 184 -6.57 11.07 -21.85
N LYS A 185 -6.43 11.36 -23.14
CA LYS A 185 -7.23 10.72 -24.20
C LYS A 185 -7.06 9.20 -24.22
N ASP A 186 -5.83 8.69 -24.11
CA ASP A 186 -5.57 7.24 -24.05
C ASP A 186 -6.28 6.58 -22.86
N ILE A 187 -6.25 7.21 -21.67
CA ILE A 187 -6.99 6.75 -20.49
C ILE A 187 -8.50 6.70 -20.78
N ILE A 188 -9.06 7.77 -21.35
CA ILE A 188 -10.49 7.89 -21.66
C ILE A 188 -10.91 6.89 -22.75
N GLU A 189 -10.09 6.67 -23.78
CA GLU A 189 -10.35 5.72 -24.85
C GLU A 189 -10.33 4.27 -24.33
N LYS A 190 -9.33 3.91 -23.52
CA LYS A 190 -9.23 2.60 -22.86
C LYS A 190 -10.44 2.30 -21.98
N LYS A 191 -10.92 3.33 -21.27
CA LYS A 191 -12.18 3.27 -20.52
C LYS A 191 -13.37 2.97 -21.44
N ASN A 192 -13.51 3.65 -22.57
CA ASN A 192 -14.67 3.51 -23.47
C ASN A 192 -14.66 2.25 -24.34
N GLN A 193 -13.49 1.68 -24.67
CA GLN A 193 -13.38 0.42 -25.43
C GLN A 193 -13.84 -0.80 -24.63
N SER A 194 -13.97 -0.64 -23.32
CA SER A 194 -14.35 -1.64 -22.35
C SER A 194 -15.89 -1.82 -22.37
N ASN A 195 -16.43 -2.54 -23.37
CA ASN A 195 -17.87 -2.89 -23.52
C ASN A 195 -18.39 -3.80 -22.39
N TYR A 196 -18.37 -3.35 -21.14
CA TYR A 196 -18.81 -4.15 -19.98
C TYR A 196 -20.18 -3.68 -19.48
N LYS A 197 -21.10 -4.65 -19.33
CA LYS A 197 -22.43 -4.41 -18.74
C LYS A 197 -22.28 -3.89 -17.30
N SER A 198 -23.07 -2.88 -16.96
CA SER A 198 -22.99 -2.12 -15.72
C SER A 198 -23.23 -2.97 -14.46
N VAL A 199 -22.17 -3.27 -13.72
CA VAL A 199 -22.25 -3.64 -12.29
C VAL A 199 -21.39 -2.66 -11.49
N THR A 200 -21.94 -2.08 -10.42
CA THR A 200 -21.44 -0.89 -9.71
C THR A 200 -20.30 -1.15 -8.71
N THR A 201 -19.72 -2.36 -8.70
CA THR A 201 -18.73 -2.80 -7.70
C THR A 201 -17.28 -2.42 -8.02
N THR A 202 -17.06 -1.59 -9.04
CA THR A 202 -15.72 -1.16 -9.45
C THR A 202 -15.69 0.35 -9.67
N LEU A 203 -14.59 0.98 -9.27
CA LEU A 203 -14.24 2.36 -9.61
C LEU A 203 -13.02 2.31 -10.54
N PHE A 204 -13.19 2.78 -11.78
CA PHE A 204 -12.11 2.97 -12.75
C PHE A 204 -11.83 4.46 -12.92
N TYR A 205 -10.56 4.84 -12.87
CA TYR A 205 -10.10 6.19 -13.19
C TYR A 205 -8.64 6.16 -13.63
N GLY A 206 -8.10 7.28 -14.10
CA GLY A 206 -6.68 7.40 -14.47
C GLY A 206 -5.92 8.39 -13.61
N VAL A 207 -4.61 8.20 -13.53
CA VAL A 207 -3.68 9.15 -12.90
C VAL A 207 -2.48 9.34 -13.80
N ILE A 208 -2.15 10.60 -14.06
CA ILE A 208 -0.95 10.99 -14.79
C ILE A 208 0.01 11.65 -13.81
N ALA A 209 1.13 10.97 -13.53
CA ALA A 209 2.20 11.52 -12.72
C ALA A 209 3.18 12.30 -13.60
N ARG A 210 3.45 13.55 -13.23
CA ARG A 210 4.48 14.40 -13.81
C ARG A 210 5.57 14.62 -12.79
N ILE A 211 6.80 14.24 -13.14
CA ILE A 211 7.95 14.43 -12.26
C ILE A 211 8.87 15.49 -12.88
N PRO A 212 9.26 16.53 -12.11
CA PRO A 212 10.18 17.56 -12.57
C PRO A 212 11.58 16.99 -12.82
N TYR A 213 12.34 17.70 -13.64
CA TYR A 213 13.78 17.47 -13.77
C TYR A 213 14.54 18.03 -12.56
N SER A 214 15.78 17.59 -12.35
CA SER A 214 16.61 17.98 -11.19
C SER A 214 16.96 19.46 -11.16
N ASP A 215 16.91 20.13 -12.32
CA ASP A 215 17.08 21.57 -12.50
C ASP A 215 15.80 22.37 -12.20
N GLN A 216 14.66 21.71 -11.98
CA GLN A 216 13.37 22.33 -11.66
C GLN A 216 13.06 22.18 -10.16
N ILE A 217 12.99 23.31 -9.45
CA ILE A 217 12.60 23.35 -8.04
C ILE A 217 11.06 23.37 -7.95
N SER A 218 10.44 22.21 -8.12
CA SER A 218 8.99 22.05 -7.97
C SER A 218 8.62 20.69 -7.35
N ASN A 219 7.39 20.59 -6.86
CA ASN A 219 6.82 19.28 -6.53
C ASN A 219 6.53 18.50 -7.83
N GLY A 220 6.41 17.18 -7.71
CA GLY A 220 5.73 16.40 -8.75
C GLY A 220 4.25 16.77 -8.81
N ILE A 221 3.57 16.48 -9.91
CA ILE A 221 2.13 16.73 -10.06
C ILE A 221 1.41 15.43 -10.40
N LEU A 222 0.30 15.17 -9.72
CA LEU A 222 -0.62 14.07 -10.02
C LEU A 222 -1.90 14.66 -10.59
N THR A 223 -2.14 14.40 -11.87
CA THR A 223 -3.39 14.77 -12.53
C THR A 223 -4.32 13.57 -12.55
N VAL A 224 -5.45 13.69 -11.85
CA VAL A 224 -6.52 12.69 -11.83
C VAL A 224 -7.38 12.87 -13.07
N VAL A 225 -7.55 11.80 -13.84
CA VAL A 225 -8.28 11.79 -15.12
C VAL A 225 -9.52 10.92 -14.99
N ASP A 226 -10.68 11.54 -15.27
CA ASP A 226 -11.94 10.88 -15.64
C ASP A 226 -12.39 9.66 -14.82
N PRO A 227 -13.22 9.86 -13.79
CA PRO A 227 -13.75 8.76 -13.00
C PRO A 227 -15.11 8.21 -13.51
N GLU A 228 -15.24 6.87 -13.54
CA GLU A 228 -16.37 5.94 -13.83
C GLU A 228 -16.70 5.45 -15.25
N THR A 229 -16.61 4.12 -15.37
CA THR A 229 -17.68 3.26 -15.89
C THR A 229 -17.77 2.03 -14.96
N PRO A 230 -18.97 1.49 -14.67
CA PRO A 230 -19.10 0.23 -13.94
C PRO A 230 -18.42 -0.92 -14.70
N PHE A 231 -17.29 -1.41 -14.16
CA PHE A 231 -16.61 -2.59 -14.68
C PHE A 231 -17.10 -3.84 -13.95
N ASN A 232 -17.51 -4.85 -14.71
CA ASN A 232 -17.92 -6.11 -14.11
C ASN A 232 -16.68 -6.91 -13.69
N PHE A 233 -16.47 -7.00 -12.38
CA PHE A 233 -15.53 -7.93 -11.79
C PHE A 233 -16.30 -9.07 -11.14
N SER A 234 -15.98 -10.31 -11.51
CA SER A 234 -16.69 -11.50 -11.01
C SER A 234 -16.32 -11.87 -9.56
N LEU A 235 -15.45 -11.11 -8.91
CA LEU A 235 -15.08 -11.33 -7.51
C LEU A 235 -15.88 -10.40 -6.60
N ASP A 236 -16.09 -10.83 -5.37
CA ASP A 236 -16.63 -10.01 -4.29
C ASP A 236 -15.52 -9.09 -3.73
N PRO A 237 -15.71 -7.75 -3.72
CA PRO A 237 -14.71 -6.81 -3.17
C PRO A 237 -14.38 -7.08 -1.70
N LEU A 238 -15.36 -7.43 -0.88
CA LEU A 238 -15.16 -7.69 0.55
C LEU A 238 -14.31 -8.95 0.74
N LYS A 239 -14.66 -10.03 0.03
CA LYS A 239 -13.87 -11.28 0.02
C LYS A 239 -12.42 -11.00 -0.30
N TYR A 240 -12.19 -10.26 -1.37
CA TYR A 240 -10.85 -9.92 -1.84
C TYR A 240 -10.04 -9.16 -0.80
N LYS A 241 -10.64 -8.13 -0.16
CA LYS A 241 -9.97 -7.33 0.86
C LYS A 241 -9.54 -8.20 2.06
N VAL A 242 -10.43 -9.05 2.54
CA VAL A 242 -10.15 -9.95 3.68
C VAL A 242 -9.04 -10.94 3.32
N GLU A 243 -9.14 -11.62 2.16
CA GLU A 243 -8.11 -12.57 1.71
C GLU A 243 -6.74 -11.89 1.54
N SER A 244 -6.70 -10.70 0.93
CA SER A 244 -5.46 -9.95 0.74
C SER A 244 -4.78 -9.64 2.07
N ARG A 245 -5.54 -9.11 3.05
CA ARG A 245 -5.02 -8.75 4.36
C ARG A 245 -4.56 -9.96 5.17
N LEU A 246 -5.33 -11.05 5.19
CA LEU A 246 -4.92 -12.27 5.88
C LEU A 246 -3.63 -12.84 5.30
N ASN A 247 -3.53 -12.93 3.96
CA ASN A 247 -2.30 -13.38 3.30
C ASN A 247 -1.11 -12.47 3.59
N TYR A 248 -1.33 -11.15 3.66
CA TYR A 248 -0.32 -10.19 4.07
C TYR A 248 0.22 -10.53 5.46
N TYR A 249 -0.66 -10.64 6.46
CA TYR A 249 -0.25 -10.92 7.85
C TYR A 249 0.40 -12.28 8.02
N VAL A 250 -0.08 -13.33 7.34
CA VAL A 250 0.61 -14.64 7.28
C VAL A 250 2.07 -14.45 6.87
N SER A 251 2.31 -13.73 5.78
CA SER A 251 3.67 -13.55 5.24
C SER A 251 4.59 -12.76 6.19
N ARG A 252 4.01 -11.84 6.96
CA ARG A 252 4.74 -10.94 7.86
C ARG A 252 5.01 -11.57 9.23
N ILE A 253 4.04 -12.29 9.81
CA ILE A 253 4.18 -12.98 11.09
C ILE A 253 5.18 -14.13 11.00
N LYS A 254 5.24 -14.83 9.84
CA LYS A 254 6.27 -15.86 9.57
C LYS A 254 7.70 -15.36 9.83
N ARG A 255 7.95 -14.04 9.78
CA ARG A 255 9.28 -13.44 9.99
C ARG A 255 9.64 -13.22 11.46
N LEU A 256 8.66 -13.09 12.37
CA LEU A 256 8.92 -12.75 13.77
C LEU A 256 9.73 -13.82 14.52
N ALA A 257 9.64 -15.09 14.13
CA ALA A 257 10.47 -16.23 14.57
C ALA A 257 9.78 -17.55 14.24
N ASN A 258 10.53 -18.66 14.27
CA ASN A 258 10.01 -20.02 14.17
C ASN A 258 9.52 -20.58 15.53
N THR A 259 8.89 -19.76 16.37
CA THR A 259 8.30 -20.24 17.64
C THR A 259 7.11 -21.14 17.35
N SER A 260 6.81 -22.07 18.26
CA SER A 260 5.60 -22.89 18.17
C SER A 260 4.32 -22.04 18.09
N GLN A 261 4.35 -20.86 18.70
CA GLN A 261 3.23 -19.90 18.74
C GLN A 261 3.05 -19.17 17.41
N ASN A 262 4.12 -18.62 16.81
CA ASN A 262 4.05 -18.01 15.48
C ASN A 262 3.58 -19.02 14.44
N LYS A 263 4.03 -20.28 14.54
CA LYS A 263 3.53 -21.39 13.71
C LYS A 263 2.04 -21.62 13.88
N LYS A 264 1.51 -21.57 15.12
CA LYS A 264 0.07 -21.72 15.41
C LYS A 264 -0.74 -20.56 14.80
N LEU A 265 -0.32 -19.32 15.01
CA LEU A 265 -1.00 -18.15 14.44
C LEU A 265 -0.95 -18.18 12.90
N CYS A 266 0.18 -18.52 12.30
CA CYS A 266 0.27 -18.67 10.85
C CYS A 266 -0.66 -19.77 10.32
N LYS A 267 -0.74 -20.92 11.03
CA LYS A 267 -1.68 -22.00 10.67
C LYS A 267 -3.14 -21.57 10.80
N LEU A 268 -3.49 -20.81 11.85
CA LEU A 268 -4.82 -20.25 12.03
C LEU A 268 -5.18 -19.36 10.84
N LEU A 269 -4.33 -18.37 10.52
CA LEU A 269 -4.58 -17.45 9.42
C LEU A 269 -4.60 -18.17 8.05
N ASP A 270 -3.69 -19.12 7.82
CA ASP A 270 -3.69 -19.97 6.61
C ASP A 270 -5.00 -20.80 6.52
N HIS A 271 -5.57 -21.24 7.66
CA HIS A 271 -6.86 -21.90 7.73
C HIS A 271 -8.01 -20.95 7.43
N SER A 272 -8.03 -19.76 8.04
CA SER A 272 -9.03 -18.72 7.80
C SER A 272 -9.10 -18.33 6.32
N VAL A 273 -7.96 -18.23 5.63
CA VAL A 273 -7.92 -17.99 4.17
C VAL A 273 -8.59 -19.14 3.40
N LYS A 274 -8.34 -20.40 3.77
CA LYS A 274 -8.98 -21.57 3.13
C LYS A 274 -10.48 -21.62 3.43
N PHE A 275 -10.87 -21.32 4.67
CA PHE A 275 -12.26 -21.26 5.10
C PHE A 275 -13.04 -20.24 4.26
N ILE A 276 -12.51 -19.01 4.12
CA ILE A 276 -13.09 -17.98 3.26
C ILE A 276 -13.20 -18.49 1.81
N LYS A 277 -12.13 -19.07 1.26
CA LYS A 277 -12.16 -19.55 -0.13
C LYS A 277 -13.27 -20.57 -0.38
N ASN A 278 -13.49 -21.48 0.56
CA ASN A 278 -14.40 -22.62 0.40
C ASN A 278 -15.85 -22.32 0.83
N ASN A 279 -16.05 -21.42 1.80
CA ASN A 279 -17.36 -21.18 2.41
C ASN A 279 -17.95 -19.81 2.06
N TRP A 280 -17.22 -18.96 1.31
CA TRP A 280 -17.73 -17.64 0.98
C TRP A 280 -18.97 -17.72 0.07
N LYS A 281 -20.11 -17.23 0.55
CA LYS A 281 -21.31 -17.00 -0.25
C LYS A 281 -21.31 -15.57 -0.76
N ASP A 282 -21.66 -15.38 -2.03
CA ASP A 282 -21.76 -14.05 -2.61
C ASP A 282 -22.83 -13.24 -1.87
N GLY A 283 -22.52 -11.98 -1.49
CA GLY A 283 -23.48 -11.08 -0.85
C GLY A 283 -23.47 -11.05 0.68
N TYR A 284 -22.34 -11.37 1.32
CA TYR A 284 -22.18 -11.21 2.77
C TYR A 284 -22.62 -9.81 3.25
N THR A 285 -23.60 -9.78 4.15
CA THR A 285 -24.19 -8.57 4.73
C THR A 285 -23.38 -8.05 5.92
N GLU A 286 -23.63 -6.81 6.37
CA GLU A 286 -22.98 -6.23 7.56
C GLU A 286 -23.13 -7.09 8.82
N PHE A 287 -24.26 -7.78 8.98
CA PHE A 287 -24.53 -8.69 10.10
C PHE A 287 -23.51 -9.85 10.18
N GLU A 288 -23.09 -10.35 9.02
CA GLU A 288 -22.17 -11.48 8.91
C GLU A 288 -20.69 -11.05 9.03
N ARG A 289 -20.39 -9.76 9.15
CA ARG A 289 -19.01 -9.27 9.39
C ARG A 289 -18.48 -9.63 10.78
N SER A 290 -19.39 -9.93 11.71
CA SER A 290 -19.14 -10.38 13.07
C SER A 290 -18.78 -11.88 13.16
N ILE A 291 -18.92 -12.64 12.07
CA ILE A 291 -18.61 -14.07 12.05
C ILE A 291 -17.12 -14.24 12.35
N GLU A 292 -16.82 -14.99 13.42
CA GLU A 292 -15.47 -15.49 13.67
C GLU A 292 -15.06 -16.37 12.49
N ILE A 293 -13.94 -16.06 11.85
CA ILE A 293 -13.34 -16.81 10.73
C ILE A 293 -12.65 -18.09 11.28
N GLU A 294 -13.27 -18.70 12.29
CA GLU A 294 -12.97 -19.97 12.98
C GLU A 294 -11.92 -19.96 14.12
N TYR A 295 -12.14 -20.90 15.08
CA TYR A 295 -11.36 -21.35 16.25
C TYR A 295 -10.54 -20.32 17.05
N LYS A 296 -11.03 -20.01 18.26
CA LYS A 296 -10.27 -19.28 19.29
C LYS A 296 -9.03 -20.06 19.70
N ILE A 297 -7.89 -19.38 19.77
CA ILE A 297 -6.73 -19.88 20.48
C ILE A 297 -6.66 -19.15 21.83
N TYR A 298 -6.57 -19.92 22.92
CA TYR A 298 -6.42 -19.41 24.29
C TYR A 298 -5.23 -18.43 24.40
N PRO A 299 -5.27 -17.46 25.35
CA PRO A 299 -4.36 -16.32 25.38
C PRO A 299 -2.89 -16.73 25.27
N PHE A 300 -2.19 -16.08 24.35
CA PHE A 300 -0.82 -16.40 24.00
C PHE A 300 0.17 -15.63 24.88
N ASN A 301 1.02 -16.36 25.60
CA ASN A 301 2.25 -15.78 26.15
C ASN A 301 3.32 -15.80 25.06
N TYR A 302 3.40 -14.77 24.22
CA TYR A 302 4.49 -14.67 23.26
C TYR A 302 5.84 -14.60 23.99
N LEU A 303 6.78 -15.46 23.58
CA LEU A 303 8.19 -15.29 23.93
C LEU A 303 8.78 -14.17 23.06
N CYS A 304 8.36 -12.92 23.32
CA CYS A 304 8.74 -11.75 22.55
C CYS A 304 9.34 -10.65 23.45
N THR A 305 10.04 -9.72 22.82
CA THR A 305 10.38 -8.41 23.40
C THR A 305 9.10 -7.57 23.44
N TYR A 306 8.91 -6.84 24.54
CA TYR A 306 7.81 -5.88 24.71
C TYR A 306 8.38 -4.47 24.72
N ILE A 307 7.70 -3.55 24.06
CA ILE A 307 7.97 -2.12 24.11
C ILE A 307 6.66 -1.44 24.48
N ASN A 308 6.66 -0.66 25.57
CA ASN A 308 5.52 0.17 25.94
C ASN A 308 5.60 1.50 25.19
N TYR A 309 4.55 1.85 24.44
CA TYR A 309 4.47 3.08 23.67
C TYR A 309 3.05 3.64 23.74
N GLU A 310 2.87 4.86 24.27
CA GLU A 310 1.58 5.54 24.38
C GLU A 310 0.44 4.64 24.92
N ASN A 311 0.70 3.95 26.05
CA ASN A 311 -0.22 2.97 26.67
C ASN A 311 -0.57 1.75 25.80
N ASN A 312 0.15 1.52 24.72
CA ASN A 312 0.05 0.32 23.89
C ASN A 312 1.29 -0.55 24.07
N ASN A 313 1.09 -1.86 23.98
CA ASN A 313 2.18 -2.82 23.97
C ASN A 313 2.53 -3.17 22.53
N ILE A 314 3.82 -3.08 22.20
CA ILE A 314 4.37 -3.56 20.94
C ILE A 314 5.14 -4.84 21.24
N MET A 315 4.75 -5.91 20.55
CA MET A 315 5.27 -7.25 20.72
C MET A 315 6.10 -7.62 19.50
N GLY A 316 7.34 -8.03 19.71
CA GLY A 316 8.21 -8.33 18.58
C GLY A 316 9.49 -9.04 18.95
N ARG A 317 10.46 -8.95 18.05
CA ARG A 317 11.75 -9.59 18.19
C ARG A 317 12.86 -8.59 17.93
N LEU A 318 13.88 -8.70 18.78
CA LEU A 318 15.17 -8.08 18.59
C LEU A 318 16.12 -9.02 17.85
N TYR A 319 16.92 -8.45 16.96
CA TYR A 319 17.99 -9.08 16.21
C TYR A 319 19.25 -8.26 16.46
N LYS A 320 20.31 -8.90 16.95
CA LYS A 320 21.59 -8.21 17.14
C LYS A 320 22.14 -7.83 15.76
N ASN A 321 22.64 -6.61 15.61
CA ASN A 321 23.36 -6.20 14.40
C ASN A 321 24.67 -6.99 14.33
N GLU A 322 24.89 -7.75 13.26
CA GLU A 322 26.13 -8.52 13.09
C GLU A 322 27.36 -7.62 12.89
N LEU A 323 27.14 -6.37 12.49
CA LEU A 323 28.20 -5.38 12.24
C LEU A 323 28.46 -4.45 13.44
N SER A 324 27.65 -4.54 14.51
CA SER A 324 27.77 -3.66 15.68
C SER A 324 27.33 -4.36 16.95
N ASP A 325 28.21 -4.42 17.94
CA ASP A 325 27.96 -5.16 19.18
C ASP A 325 26.88 -4.55 20.08
N ASN A 326 26.60 -3.25 19.90
CA ASN A 326 25.68 -2.50 20.75
C ASN A 326 24.37 -2.13 20.03
N GLU A 327 24.16 -2.57 18.79
CA GLU A 327 22.97 -2.25 18.02
C GLU A 327 22.04 -3.44 17.82
N TYR A 328 20.74 -3.17 17.87
CA TYR A 328 19.69 -4.16 17.75
C TYR A 328 18.59 -3.65 16.82
N PHE A 329 18.22 -4.48 15.85
CA PHE A 329 17.04 -4.26 15.03
C PHE A 329 15.83 -4.88 15.71
N PHE A 330 14.73 -4.13 15.78
CA PHE A 330 13.45 -4.63 16.24
C PHE A 330 12.48 -4.79 15.08
N TYR A 331 11.71 -5.88 15.10
CA TYR A 331 10.55 -6.07 14.24
C TYR A 331 9.40 -6.68 15.04
N GLY A 332 8.24 -6.04 14.99
CA GLY A 332 7.09 -6.39 15.82
C GLY A 332 5.77 -5.84 15.31
N PHE A 333 4.74 -5.99 16.12
CA PHE A 333 3.38 -5.50 15.89
C PHE A 333 2.79 -5.01 17.20
N PHE A 334 1.76 -4.18 17.13
CA PHE A 334 0.92 -3.93 18.30
C PHE A 334 0.25 -5.22 18.80
N GLU A 335 0.23 -5.40 20.12
CA GLU A 335 -0.49 -6.50 20.76
C GLU A 335 -1.97 -6.51 20.36
N SER A 336 -2.59 -5.33 20.25
CA SER A 336 -3.98 -5.18 19.83
C SER A 336 -4.23 -5.70 18.41
N LEU A 337 -3.27 -5.55 17.49
CA LEU A 337 -3.34 -6.16 16.17
C LEU A 337 -3.27 -7.68 16.26
N LEU A 338 -2.34 -8.23 17.04
CA LEU A 338 -2.20 -9.68 17.19
C LEU A 338 -3.49 -10.28 17.78
N LYS A 339 -4.08 -9.65 18.80
CA LYS A 339 -5.37 -10.05 19.36
C LYS A 339 -6.51 -10.01 18.33
N LYS A 340 -6.53 -9.02 17.43
CA LYS A 340 -7.49 -8.98 16.31
C LYS A 340 -7.29 -10.16 15.34
N LEU A 341 -6.06 -10.61 15.12
CA LEU A 341 -5.73 -11.73 14.24
C LEU A 341 -5.89 -13.12 14.89
N GLU A 342 -5.83 -13.20 16.21
CA GLU A 342 -6.05 -14.44 16.97
C GLU A 342 -7.52 -14.86 17.00
N ASN A 343 -8.43 -13.88 16.93
CA ASN A 343 -9.87 -14.09 16.81
C ASN A 343 -10.38 -13.24 15.64
N PRO A 344 -10.02 -13.61 14.39
CA PRO A 344 -10.30 -12.80 13.22
C PRO A 344 -11.79 -12.84 12.90
N THR A 345 -12.44 -11.68 12.91
CA THR A 345 -13.72 -11.48 12.22
C THR A 345 -13.46 -10.70 10.94
N ILE A 346 -14.38 -10.73 9.98
CA ILE A 346 -14.26 -9.95 8.73
C ILE A 346 -14.05 -8.47 9.08
N GLU A 347 -14.88 -7.92 9.98
CA GLU A 347 -14.79 -6.54 10.45
C GLU A 347 -13.42 -6.21 11.03
N ARG A 348 -12.95 -7.02 11.99
CA ARG A 348 -11.66 -6.80 12.65
C ARG A 348 -10.50 -6.80 11.67
N VAL A 349 -10.55 -7.60 10.60
CA VAL A 349 -9.51 -7.67 9.58
C VAL A 349 -9.56 -6.44 8.66
N ILE A 350 -10.74 -6.02 8.19
CA ILE A 350 -10.88 -4.88 7.26
C ILE A 350 -10.66 -3.52 7.94
N GLU A 351 -10.81 -3.45 9.26
CA GLU A 351 -10.59 -2.24 10.07
C GLU A 351 -9.13 -2.05 10.51
N ILE A 352 -8.24 -3.00 10.24
CA ILE A 352 -6.82 -2.81 10.58
C ILE A 352 -6.27 -1.65 9.76
N LYS A 353 -6.10 -0.51 10.43
CA LYS A 353 -5.40 0.66 9.91
C LYS A 353 -4.85 1.43 11.10
N TYR A 354 -3.54 1.60 11.14
CA TYR A 354 -2.85 2.39 12.14
C TYR A 354 -2.40 3.71 11.53
N LYS A 355 -2.11 4.71 12.37
CA LYS A 355 -1.50 5.95 11.92
C LYS A 355 -0.03 5.69 11.61
N LEU A 356 0.41 6.05 10.39
CA LEU A 356 1.83 6.04 10.04
C LEU A 356 2.58 7.03 10.95
N GLN A 357 3.59 6.56 11.67
CA GLN A 357 4.48 7.39 12.49
C GLN A 357 5.92 6.94 12.24
N ARG A 358 6.84 7.88 12.06
CA ARG A 358 8.23 7.59 11.69
C ARG A 358 9.20 8.29 12.63
N ASN A 359 10.36 7.67 12.82
CA ASN A 359 11.48 8.20 13.61
C ASN A 359 11.06 8.63 15.02
N ILE A 360 10.16 7.86 15.65
CA ILE A 360 9.77 8.10 17.03
C ILE A 360 10.95 7.74 17.92
N GLU A 361 11.54 8.73 18.57
CA GLU A 361 12.62 8.53 19.52
C GLU A 361 12.08 7.91 20.82
N LEU A 362 12.71 6.83 21.26
CA LEU A 362 12.46 6.17 22.53
C LEU A 362 13.73 6.21 23.37
N LYS A 363 13.60 6.68 24.61
CA LYS A 363 14.71 6.81 25.56
C LYS A 363 14.52 5.86 26.73
N GLU A 364 15.63 5.26 27.14
CA GLU A 364 15.74 4.40 28.33
C GLU A 364 14.68 3.30 28.36
N ILE A 365 14.42 2.68 27.21
CA ILE A 365 13.46 1.59 27.14
C ILE A 365 14.10 0.29 27.62
N GLU A 366 13.37 -0.43 28.46
CA GLU A 366 13.76 -1.78 28.86
C GLU A 366 13.47 -2.75 27.72
N LEU A 367 14.52 -3.43 27.24
CA LEU A 367 14.44 -4.40 26.16
C LEU A 367 14.77 -5.79 26.69
N HIS A 368 13.84 -6.73 26.48
CA HIS A 368 14.07 -8.14 26.77
C HIS A 368 14.56 -8.86 25.50
N TYR A 369 15.81 -9.29 25.49
CA TYR A 369 16.42 -10.07 24.42
C TYR A 369 16.46 -11.57 24.79
N LYS A 370 16.05 -12.43 23.87
CA LYS A 370 16.14 -13.89 24.03
C LYS A 370 16.85 -14.47 22.82
N TYR A 371 17.96 -15.17 23.04
CA TYR A 371 18.63 -15.93 22.00
C TYR A 371 18.40 -17.44 22.19
N TYR A 372 18.19 -18.13 21.07
CA TYR A 372 18.05 -19.57 21.03
C TYR A 372 19.43 -20.20 20.83
N ASP A 373 20.15 -20.45 21.92
CA ASP A 373 21.31 -21.34 21.90
C ASP A 373 21.25 -22.33 23.06
N LYS A 374 20.62 -23.49 22.81
CA LYS A 374 20.51 -24.72 23.63
C LYS A 374 20.09 -24.61 25.11
N LYS A 375 20.10 -23.42 25.71
CA LYS A 375 19.55 -22.98 26.99
C LYS A 375 19.04 -21.56 26.75
N MET A 376 17.73 -21.33 26.87
CA MET A 376 17.18 -19.98 26.74
C MET A 376 17.80 -19.08 27.81
N LYS A 377 18.71 -18.19 27.41
CA LYS A 377 19.16 -17.09 28.26
C LYS A 377 18.35 -15.86 27.91
N LYS A 378 17.66 -15.32 28.91
CA LYS A 378 16.99 -14.02 28.86
C LYS A 378 18.03 -12.99 29.28
N GLU A 379 18.27 -12.00 28.43
CA GLU A 379 19.05 -10.82 28.78
C GLU A 379 18.09 -9.63 28.79
N GLU A 380 18.26 -8.75 29.76
CA GLU A 380 17.50 -7.52 29.91
C GLU A 380 18.50 -6.38 29.87
N PHE A 381 18.23 -5.37 29.06
CA PHE A 381 19.07 -4.19 28.97
C PHE A 381 18.25 -2.96 28.63
N TYR A 382 18.76 -1.81 29.03
CA TYR A 382 18.20 -0.52 28.63
C TYR A 382 18.79 -0.09 27.29
N ALA A 383 17.96 0.54 26.47
CA ALA A 383 18.39 1.05 25.18
C ALA A 383 17.74 2.39 24.85
N ASN A 384 18.42 3.14 23.99
CA ASN A 384 17.86 4.27 23.27
C ASN A 384 17.68 3.88 21.80
N GLY A 385 16.70 4.45 21.12
CA GLY A 385 16.56 4.20 19.69
C GLY A 385 15.35 4.85 19.08
N PHE A 386 15.00 4.36 17.90
CA PHE A 386 13.88 4.87 17.13
C PHE A 386 12.97 3.74 16.66
N ILE A 387 11.67 4.00 16.62
CA ILE A 387 10.70 3.11 15.97
C ILE A 387 9.97 3.82 14.83
N ASN A 388 9.56 3.01 13.86
CA ASN A 388 8.67 3.35 12.76
C ASN A 388 7.44 2.45 12.88
N ILE A 389 6.26 3.06 12.93
CA ILE A 389 4.95 2.41 12.96
C ILE A 389 4.29 2.58 11.60
N TYR A 390 3.88 1.49 10.98
CA TYR A 390 3.24 1.47 9.66
C TYR A 390 1.72 1.33 9.76
N GLU A 391 0.97 1.67 8.69
CA GLU A 391 -0.51 1.58 8.71
C GLU A 391 -1.03 0.15 8.88
N THR A 392 -0.19 -0.83 8.59
CA THR A 392 -0.43 -2.27 8.82
C THR A 392 -0.22 -2.69 10.28
N GLY A 393 0.12 -1.75 11.18
CA GLY A 393 0.46 -2.02 12.57
C GLY A 393 1.81 -2.73 12.78
N GLU A 394 2.60 -2.88 11.71
CA GLU A 394 4.00 -3.29 11.80
C GLU A 394 4.82 -2.21 12.48
N VAL A 395 5.78 -2.65 13.30
CA VAL A 395 6.74 -1.77 13.96
C VAL A 395 8.15 -2.25 13.63
N ILE A 396 8.98 -1.35 13.11
CA ILE A 396 10.40 -1.59 12.87
C ILE A 396 11.19 -0.61 13.73
N GLY A 397 12.19 -1.07 14.46
CA GLY A 397 13.04 -0.21 15.28
C GLY A 397 14.52 -0.48 15.12
N LEU A 398 15.32 0.51 15.49
CA LEU A 398 16.77 0.41 15.65
C LEU A 398 17.11 0.95 17.04
N PHE A 399 17.78 0.12 17.83
CA PHE A 399 18.11 0.39 19.23
C PHE A 399 19.60 0.24 19.47
N LYS A 400 20.12 1.09 20.35
CA LYS A 400 21.48 1.06 20.86
C LYS A 400 21.44 0.80 22.36
N LYS A 401 22.10 -0.27 22.79
CA LYS A 401 22.24 -0.62 24.21
C LYS A 401 23.00 0.49 24.96
N LEU A 402 22.49 0.84 26.14
CA LEU A 402 23.07 1.82 27.06
C LEU A 402 24.20 1.23 27.91
#